data_AF-A0A2K3LWP8-F1
#
_entry.id   AF-A0A2K3LWP8-F1
#
_cell.length_a   1.000
_cell.length_b   1.000
_cell.length_c   1.000
_cell.angle_alpha   90.00
_cell.angle_beta   90.00
_cell.angle_gamma   90.00
#
_symmetry.space_group_name_H-M   'P 1'
#
loop_
_entity.id
_entity.type
_entity.pdbx_description
1 polymer ?
#
loop_
_entity_poly.entity_id
_entity_poly.type
_entity_poly.pdbx_seq_one_letter_code
_entity_poly.pdbx_strand_id
1 'polypeptide(L)' 'DGASSDEDLSTGDGEVQDGQSRGEDRELKDRLLRKFGSHIGTLKLEFSKKKKKGKLPKEARQTLLQWWNLHYKWPYPT' A
#
# COMPACT_ATOMS: atom_id res chain seq x y z
N ASP A 1 30.87 20.93 49.00
CA ASP A 1 29.75 21.75 48.51
C ASP A 1 29.45 21.44 47.06
N GLY A 2 28.17 21.32 46.71
CA GLY A 2 27.68 21.19 45.33
C GLY A 2 27.01 19.85 45.01
N ALA A 3 25.75 19.70 45.41
CA ALA A 3 24.84 18.62 45.00
C ALA A 3 24.15 18.93 43.65
N SER A 4 23.33 17.96 43.20
CA SER A 4 22.31 18.00 42.12
C SER A 4 22.78 17.62 40.71
N SER A 5 22.04 16.84 39.93
CA SER A 5 20.70 16.26 40.14
C SER A 5 20.52 15.07 39.20
N ASP A 6 19.82 14.06 39.69
CA ASP A 6 19.21 12.98 38.92
C ASP A 6 18.01 13.56 38.16
N GLU A 7 17.98 13.39 36.84
CA GLU A 7 16.79 13.65 36.02
C GLU A 7 16.57 12.47 35.09
N ASP A 8 15.94 11.45 35.70
CA ASP A 8 14.74 10.75 35.24
C ASP A 8 14.52 10.60 33.72
N LEU A 9 14.41 9.33 33.35
CA LEU A 9 14.00 8.81 32.07
C LEU A 9 12.57 9.25 31.75
N SER A 10 12.39 10.47 31.25
CA SER A 10 11.09 10.91 30.75
C SER A 10 10.80 10.27 29.39
N THR A 11 10.34 9.02 29.44
CA THR A 11 9.48 8.39 28.42
C THR A 11 8.13 9.11 28.49
N GLY A 12 8.12 10.38 28.05
CA GLY A 12 6.98 11.27 28.09
C GLY A 12 6.18 11.19 26.80
N ASP A 13 5.12 10.38 26.84
CA ASP A 13 3.85 10.59 26.14
C ASP A 13 3.93 10.91 24.63
N GLY A 14 4.10 9.86 23.82
CA GLY A 14 3.74 9.86 22.40
C GLY A 14 2.51 9.00 22.07
N GLU A 15 1.83 8.44 23.08
CA GLU A 15 0.81 7.40 22.88
C GLU A 15 -0.64 7.91 22.76
N VAL A 16 -0.91 9.21 22.96
CA VAL A 16 -2.31 9.70 22.97
C VAL A 16 -2.81 10.19 21.59
N GLN A 17 -1.92 10.43 20.62
CA GLN A 17 -2.32 10.81 19.25
C GLN A 17 -2.65 9.64 18.32
N ASP A 18 -2.34 8.39 18.70
CA ASP A 18 -2.52 7.20 17.84
C ASP A 18 -3.96 6.66 17.84
N GLY A 19 -4.76 7.01 18.86
CA GLY A 19 -6.13 6.52 19.01
C GLY A 19 -7.11 7.13 18.00
N GLN A 20 -6.94 8.41 17.68
CA GLN A 20 -7.83 9.15 16.77
C GLN A 20 -7.49 8.85 15.30
N SER A 21 -6.20 8.80 14.97
CA SER A 21 -5.71 8.40 13.64
C SER A 21 -6.10 6.96 13.29
N ARG A 22 -6.05 6.01 14.25
CA ARG A 22 -6.53 4.63 14.03
C ARG A 22 -8.02 4.56 13.70
N GLY A 23 -8.84 5.46 14.25
CA GLY A 23 -10.27 5.55 13.96
C GLY A 23 -10.51 6.02 12.53
N GLU A 24 -9.87 7.13 12.17
CA GLU A 24 -9.92 7.73 10.83
C GLU A 24 -9.39 6.77 9.74
N ASP A 25 -8.31 6.05 10.02
CA ASP A 25 -7.74 5.04 9.12
C ASP A 25 -8.67 3.84 8.93
N ARG A 26 -9.37 3.41 9.98
CA ARG A 26 -10.38 2.33 9.89
C ARG A 26 -11.56 2.78 9.04
N GLU A 27 -12.07 3.98 9.25
CA GLU A 27 -13.17 4.53 8.46
C GLU A 27 -12.81 4.73 6.99
N LEU A 28 -11.59 5.22 6.73
CA LEU A 28 -11.05 5.36 5.38
C LEU A 28 -10.93 3.99 4.70
N LYS A 29 -10.36 3.01 5.40
CA LYS A 29 -10.23 1.63 4.93
C LYS A 29 -11.60 1.02 4.61
N ASP A 30 -12.58 1.20 5.48
CA ASP A 30 -13.94 0.67 5.28
C ASP A 30 -14.64 1.34 4.10
N ARG A 31 -14.47 2.65 3.92
CA ARG A 31 -15.00 3.38 2.76
C ARG A 31 -14.38 2.87 1.46
N LEU A 32 -13.07 2.64 1.43
CA LEU A 32 -12.36 2.12 0.26
C LEU A 32 -12.78 0.67 -0.04
N LEU A 33 -12.85 -0.19 0.97
CA LEU A 33 -13.30 -1.58 0.82
C LEU A 33 -14.75 -1.65 0.35
N ARG A 34 -15.64 -0.80 0.85
CA ARG A 34 -17.03 -0.74 0.38
C ARG A 34 -17.13 -0.27 -1.07
N LYS A 35 -16.34 0.74 -1.47
CA LYS A 35 -16.37 1.31 -2.82
C LYS A 35 -15.73 0.40 -3.88
N PHE A 36 -14.67 -0.32 -3.52
CA PHE A 36 -13.84 -1.04 -4.48
C PHE A 36 -13.72 -2.55 -4.22
N GLY A 37 -14.13 -3.04 -3.05
CA GLY A 37 -13.93 -4.44 -2.64
C GLY A 37 -14.54 -5.45 -3.60
N SER A 38 -15.76 -5.19 -4.10
CA SER A 38 -16.40 -6.03 -5.12
C SER A 38 -15.58 -6.06 -6.42
N HIS A 39 -15.18 -4.89 -6.92
CA HIS A 39 -14.38 -4.78 -8.14
C HIS A 39 -13.02 -5.46 -8.01
N ILE A 40 -12.33 -5.27 -6.88
CA ILE A 40 -11.06 -5.94 -6.56
C ILE A 40 -11.26 -7.45 -6.51
N GLY A 41 -12.37 -7.94 -5.95
CA GLY A 41 -12.73 -9.36 -5.94
C GLY A 41 -12.91 -9.94 -7.33
N THR A 42 -13.67 -9.24 -8.20
CA THR A 42 -13.84 -9.63 -9.60
C THR A 42 -12.51 -9.64 -10.35
N LEU A 43 -11.69 -8.60 -10.20
CA LEU A 43 -10.36 -8.53 -10.81
C LEU A 43 -9.46 -9.68 -10.37
N LYS A 44 -9.43 -9.99 -9.06
CA LYS A 44 -8.68 -11.14 -8.54
C LYS A 44 -9.15 -12.43 -9.19
N LEU A 45 -10.47 -12.65 -9.31
CA LEU A 45 -11.01 -13.83 -9.97
C LEU A 45 -10.60 -13.89 -11.46
N GLU A 46 -10.74 -12.79 -12.20
CA GLU A 46 -10.33 -12.71 -13.60
C GLU A 46 -8.82 -12.97 -13.81
N PHE A 47 -7.98 -12.51 -12.89
CA PHE A 47 -6.53 -12.75 -12.94
C PHE A 47 -6.12 -14.13 -12.43
N SER A 48 -6.86 -14.71 -11.49
CA SER A 48 -6.65 -16.07 -10.99
C SER A 48 -7.10 -17.15 -11.97
N LYS A 49 -7.98 -16.82 -12.92
CA LYS A 49 -8.27 -17.71 -14.06
C LYS A 49 -6.95 -17.99 -14.78
N LYS A 50 -6.46 -19.22 -14.67
CA LYS A 50 -5.34 -19.74 -15.48
C LYS A 50 -5.70 -19.48 -16.95
N LYS A 51 -5.13 -18.42 -17.53
CA LYS A 51 -5.19 -18.24 -18.97
C LYS A 51 -4.56 -19.47 -19.61
N LYS A 52 -5.10 -19.91 -20.75
CA LYS A 52 -4.52 -21.03 -21.50
C LYS A 52 -3.00 -20.79 -21.55
N LYS A 53 -2.19 -21.84 -21.32
CA LYS A 53 -0.73 -21.82 -21.52
C LYS A 53 -0.41 -21.61 -23.02
N GLY A 54 -0.91 -20.54 -23.61
CA GLY A 54 -0.40 -19.95 -24.82
C GLY A 54 0.66 -18.94 -24.40
N LYS A 55 1.77 -18.90 -25.11
CA LYS A 55 2.78 -17.86 -24.92
C LYS A 55 2.09 -16.51 -25.11
N LEU A 56 2.38 -15.53 -24.25
CA LEU A 56 1.95 -14.15 -24.50
C LEU A 56 2.48 -13.75 -25.90
N PRO A 57 1.65 -13.15 -26.79
CA PRO A 57 2.11 -12.71 -28.10
C PRO A 57 3.41 -11.91 -27.99
N LYS A 58 4.31 -12.07 -28.97
CA LYS A 58 5.65 -11.47 -28.91
C LYS A 58 5.56 -9.94 -28.84
N GLU A 59 4.55 -9.41 -29.50
CA GLU A 59 4.16 -8.02 -29.59
C GLU A 59 3.75 -7.49 -28.22
N ALA A 60 2.86 -8.20 -27.53
CA ALA A 60 2.42 -7.83 -26.18
C ALA A 60 3.57 -7.86 -25.16
N ARG A 61 4.51 -8.81 -25.29
CA ARG A 61 5.74 -8.82 -24.48
C ARG A 61 6.61 -7.59 -24.76
N GLN A 62 6.78 -7.22 -26.02
CA GLN A 62 7.57 -6.05 -26.41
C GLN A 62 6.95 -4.74 -25.90
N THR A 63 5.62 -4.58 -25.99
CA THR A 63 4.91 -3.42 -25.47
C THR A 63 5.11 -3.28 -23.96
N LEU A 64 4.96 -4.37 -23.19
CA LEU A 64 5.17 -4.36 -21.75
C LEU A 64 6.61 -4.02 -21.38
N LEU A 65 7.59 -4.59 -22.10
CA LEU A 65 9.00 -4.30 -21.88
C LEU A 65 9.34 -2.83 -22.18
N GLN A 66 8.82 -2.30 -23.29
CA GLN A 66 9.01 -0.90 -23.65
C GLN A 66 8.39 0.03 -22.61
N TRP A 67 7.15 -0.25 -22.19
CA TRP A 67 6.50 0.53 -21.15
C TRP A 67 7.30 0.51 -19.84
N TRP A 68 7.80 -0.66 -19.43
CA TRP A 68 8.65 -0.80 -18.24
C TRP A 68 9.93 0.03 -18.35
N ASN A 69 10.63 -0.03 -19.48
CA ASN A 69 11.84 0.75 -19.71
C ASN A 69 11.60 2.26 -19.64
N LEU A 70 10.39 2.71 -19.99
CA LEU A 70 10.00 4.13 -19.91
C LEU A 70 9.59 4.56 -18.50
N HIS A 71 9.04 3.64 -17.69
CA HIS A 71 8.40 3.96 -16.39
C HIS A 71 9.10 3.30 -15.18
N TYR A 72 10.34 2.80 -15.34
CA TYR A 72 11.04 2.04 -14.30
C TYR A 72 11.25 2.80 -12.97
N LYS A 73 11.28 4.14 -13.01
CA LYS A 73 11.38 4.98 -11.81
C LYS A 73 10.05 5.17 -11.09
N TRP A 74 8.93 5.05 -11.81
CA TRP A 74 7.58 5.26 -11.27
C TRP A 74 6.54 4.44 -12.05
N PRO A 75 6.40 3.14 -11.71
CA PRO A 75 5.59 2.19 -12.48
C PRO A 75 4.09 2.27 -12.16
N TYR A 76 3.62 3.36 -11.55
CA TYR A 76 2.20 3.57 -11.30
C TYR A 76 1.70 4.65 -12.25
N PRO A 77 0.81 4.30 -13.21
CA PRO A 77 0.15 5.31 -14.01
C PRO A 77 -0.72 6.18 -13.11
N THR A 78 -0.51 7.50 -13.15
CA THR A 78 -1.51 8.49 -12.71
C THR A 78 -2.74 8.47 -13.60
#